data_AF-A0A1X3FLL9-F1
#
_entry.id   AF-A0A1X3FLL9-F1
#
_cell.length_a   1.000
_cell.length_b   1.000
_cell.length_c   1.000
_cell.angle_alpha   90.00
_cell.angle_beta   90.00
_cell.angle_gamma   90.00
#
_symmetry.space_group_name_H-M   'P 1'
#
loop_
_entity.id
_entity.type
_entity.pdbx_description
1 polymer ?
#
loop_
_entity_poly.entity_id
_entity_poly.type
_entity_poly.pdbx_seq_one_letter_code
_entity_poly.pdbx_strand_id
1 'polypeptide(L)'
;MTIPIIRIKLLPKPVIKGKMDVRFPARVVVTSPILLDTTGGVYTFSLDATGLAANAAAIVSSGLAPSATIDTTNASNITSGTLPAAQLPNIPAARLPTPTATTLGGVKSLASVSHKFLTQIGTDGSPLAAQPDASDVTFTQSGTGAVATTVNSKVSGFLSVKDFGVTGNGLTDDFAALVVAQAAAVASNKALFWPPGNYKIGTTLALGASNTRHFNCGGVTITFTGIGNAITFDGGASSGNLWDVTFGSRAFPFKLVGNASASNAVFARALHDSNINVIARDFATSALTLNFAVCSSFFIKMSTNDGGAWITSPGACFVGGIRGTGEYPTDCVFEIIAEGIAGTGVQIAGVQSSRFFGTSEGNTGTGGGVYEGPNCLNNVWDRFFCESNAVTDWRLETSSQSLLLNCTGAIAMTGATHCRLIGGIYSTISIDSASSRNHLENVNYVTSFTNSSTSTTWRNLFDGSAVFSADKATKPTITAPTLSGTWVNFGGGMRAAGYWQTPDGMVHLVGTVKSGTVGTAIFTLPAGMRPSGSLTFNYVDLVTPSQGLVSVTSAGVVTHSAGSNGFVALDGISFLGEQ
;
A
#
# COMPACT_ATOMS: atom_id res chain seq x y z
N MET A 1 -47.78 -94.04 -146.80
CA MET A 1 -47.70 -93.32 -148.10
C MET A 1 -47.15 -91.94 -147.80
N THR A 2 -46.04 -91.44 -148.31
CA THR A 2 -45.09 -91.93 -149.33
C THR A 2 -43.82 -91.13 -149.02
N ILE A 3 -42.69 -91.82 -148.84
CA ILE A 3 -41.42 -91.23 -148.41
C ILE A 3 -40.81 -90.44 -149.58
N PRO A 4 -40.39 -89.19 -149.37
CA PRO A 4 -39.69 -88.42 -150.38
C PRO A 4 -38.27 -88.95 -150.56
N ILE A 5 -37.91 -89.25 -151.81
CA ILE A 5 -36.58 -89.67 -152.21
C ILE A 5 -35.77 -88.42 -152.57
N ILE A 6 -34.69 -88.14 -151.81
CA ILE A 6 -33.56 -87.35 -152.30
C ILE A 6 -32.32 -88.25 -152.35
N ARG A 7 -31.78 -88.31 -153.57
CA ARG A 7 -30.68 -89.14 -154.01
C ARG A 7 -29.36 -88.43 -153.68
N ILE A 8 -28.47 -89.08 -152.94
CA ILE A 8 -27.12 -88.57 -152.69
C ILE A 8 -26.12 -89.53 -153.34
N LYS A 9 -25.29 -88.94 -154.20
CA LYS A 9 -24.24 -89.55 -155.02
C LYS A 9 -23.07 -89.97 -154.12
N LEU A 10 -22.69 -91.24 -154.11
CA LEU A 10 -21.46 -91.68 -153.46
C LEU A 10 -20.25 -91.14 -154.24
N LEU A 11 -19.49 -90.27 -153.59
CA LEU A 11 -18.09 -89.98 -153.86
C LEU A 11 -17.30 -90.36 -152.60
N PRO A 12 -16.02 -90.77 -152.71
CA PRO A 12 -15.24 -91.18 -151.55
C PRO A 12 -14.92 -89.95 -150.69
N LYS A 13 -15.59 -89.83 -149.53
CA LYS A 13 -15.66 -88.65 -148.60
C LYS A 13 -16.64 -87.55 -149.10
N PRO A 14 -17.39 -86.75 -148.28
CA PRO A 14 -17.22 -86.38 -146.86
C PRO A 14 -18.51 -86.19 -145.99
N VAL A 15 -18.32 -85.67 -144.76
CA VAL A 15 -19.17 -85.48 -143.57
C VAL A 15 -20.10 -84.24 -143.62
N ILE A 16 -21.21 -84.20 -142.85
CA ILE A 16 -21.85 -82.93 -142.40
C ILE A 16 -22.16 -82.96 -140.88
N LYS A 17 -21.75 -81.86 -140.20
CA LYS A 17 -21.84 -81.54 -138.76
C LYS A 17 -22.90 -80.46 -138.50
N GLY A 18 -23.45 -80.42 -137.28
CA GLY A 18 -24.07 -79.22 -136.67
C GLY A 18 -24.26 -79.38 -135.14
N LYS A 19 -23.65 -78.50 -134.33
CA LYS A 19 -23.62 -78.45 -132.85
C LYS A 19 -24.11 -77.05 -132.41
N MET A 20 -24.94 -76.94 -131.38
CA MET A 20 -25.40 -75.66 -130.80
C MET A 20 -24.82 -75.51 -129.36
N ASP A 21 -23.94 -74.51 -129.14
CA ASP A 21 -23.35 -74.14 -127.83
C ASP A 21 -24.09 -72.90 -127.27
N VAL A 22 -24.55 -72.94 -126.02
CA VAL A 22 -25.04 -71.76 -125.27
C VAL A 22 -23.94 -71.31 -124.30
N ARG A 23 -23.43 -70.08 -124.41
CA ARG A 23 -22.39 -69.52 -123.51
C ARG A 23 -22.97 -68.38 -122.64
N PHE A 24 -22.70 -68.38 -121.35
CA PHE A 24 -22.95 -67.26 -120.42
C PHE A 24 -21.93 -66.11 -120.63
N PRO A 25 -22.26 -64.85 -120.27
CA PRO A 25 -21.46 -63.66 -120.61
C PRO A 25 -20.08 -63.62 -119.92
N ALA A 26 -19.08 -63.12 -120.66
CA ALA A 26 -17.66 -63.35 -120.43
C ALA A 26 -16.96 -62.45 -119.38
N ARG A 27 -17.67 -61.74 -118.49
CA ARG A 27 -17.00 -60.82 -117.56
C ARG A 27 -17.80 -60.52 -116.28
N VAL A 28 -17.33 -61.04 -115.13
CA VAL A 28 -17.75 -60.62 -113.78
C VAL A 28 -16.52 -60.01 -113.09
N VAL A 29 -16.66 -58.84 -112.48
CA VAL A 29 -15.56 -58.13 -111.77
C VAL A 29 -16.02 -57.76 -110.36
N VAL A 30 -15.15 -57.95 -109.38
CA VAL A 30 -15.30 -57.42 -108.00
C VAL A 30 -14.10 -56.59 -107.62
N THR A 31 -14.29 -55.66 -106.69
CA THR A 31 -13.24 -54.78 -106.17
C THR A 31 -12.99 -55.06 -104.70
N SER A 32 -11.77 -54.81 -104.25
CA SER A 32 -11.37 -54.99 -102.84
C SER A 32 -12.34 -54.25 -101.90
N PRO A 33 -12.73 -54.85 -100.76
CA PRO A 33 -12.16 -56.05 -100.14
C PRO A 33 -12.83 -57.37 -100.54
N ILE A 34 -13.59 -57.42 -101.65
CA ILE A 34 -14.23 -58.67 -102.11
C ILE A 34 -13.34 -59.37 -103.15
N LEU A 35 -13.11 -60.66 -102.95
CA LEU A 35 -12.43 -61.56 -103.89
C LEU A 35 -13.45 -62.42 -104.63
N LEU A 36 -13.16 -62.74 -105.89
CA LEU A 36 -13.93 -63.66 -106.72
C LEU A 36 -13.05 -64.80 -107.18
N ASP A 37 -13.45 -66.04 -106.86
CA ASP A 37 -12.87 -67.25 -107.42
C ASP A 37 -13.75 -67.76 -108.57
N THR A 38 -13.09 -68.13 -109.66
CA THR A 38 -13.71 -68.58 -110.92
C THR A 38 -13.27 -69.98 -111.33
N THR A 39 -12.54 -70.67 -110.46
CA THR A 39 -11.99 -71.99 -110.71
C THR A 39 -13.10 -73.03 -110.90
N GLY A 40 -12.99 -73.89 -111.91
CA GLY A 40 -13.96 -74.97 -112.16
C GLY A 40 -15.29 -74.53 -112.78
N GLY A 41 -15.44 -73.26 -113.18
CA GLY A 41 -16.65 -72.76 -113.84
C GLY A 41 -17.80 -72.39 -112.89
N VAL A 42 -17.55 -72.34 -111.59
CA VAL A 42 -18.48 -71.83 -110.54
C VAL A 42 -17.90 -70.53 -109.98
N TYR A 43 -18.74 -69.51 -109.79
CA TYR A 43 -18.33 -68.22 -109.24
C TYR A 43 -18.63 -68.14 -107.73
N THR A 44 -17.60 -68.02 -106.90
CA THR A 44 -17.74 -67.86 -105.43
C THR A 44 -17.11 -66.54 -104.96
N PHE A 45 -17.79 -65.86 -104.04
CA PHE A 45 -17.39 -64.55 -103.52
C PHE A 45 -16.97 -64.66 -102.04
N SER A 46 -15.84 -64.05 -101.67
CA SER A 46 -15.33 -64.00 -100.29
C SER A 46 -14.73 -62.62 -99.97
N LEU A 47 -14.33 -62.40 -98.71
CA LEU A 47 -13.67 -61.17 -98.27
C LEU A 47 -12.17 -61.39 -98.07
N ASP A 48 -11.36 -60.42 -98.51
CA ASP A 48 -9.92 -60.36 -98.29
C ASP A 48 -9.60 -59.87 -96.88
N ALA A 49 -9.17 -60.79 -96.02
CA ALA A 49 -8.76 -60.48 -94.65
C ALA A 49 -7.51 -59.58 -94.56
N THR A 50 -6.64 -59.59 -95.58
CA THR A 50 -5.42 -58.76 -95.59
C THR A 50 -5.71 -57.31 -95.98
N GLY A 51 -6.59 -57.09 -96.96
CA GLY A 51 -7.11 -55.77 -97.32
C GLY A 51 -7.96 -55.12 -96.21
N LEU A 52 -8.67 -55.93 -95.41
CA LEU A 52 -9.42 -55.42 -94.26
C LEU A 52 -8.52 -54.98 -93.10
N ALA A 53 -7.41 -55.69 -92.85
CA ALA A 53 -6.44 -55.35 -91.80
C ALA A 53 -5.65 -54.05 -92.07
N ALA A 54 -5.36 -53.74 -93.34
CA ALA A 54 -4.69 -52.49 -93.72
C ALA A 54 -5.55 -51.24 -93.42
N ASN A 55 -6.87 -51.34 -93.51
CA ASN A 55 -7.78 -50.25 -93.15
C ASN A 55 -7.92 -50.06 -91.63
N ALA A 56 -7.76 -51.13 -90.83
CA ALA A 56 -7.75 -51.04 -89.38
C ALA A 56 -6.52 -50.29 -88.84
N ALA A 57 -5.35 -50.47 -89.48
CA ALA A 57 -4.12 -49.76 -89.10
C ALA A 57 -4.19 -48.24 -89.38
N ALA A 58 -4.92 -47.82 -90.42
CA ALA A 58 -5.07 -46.41 -90.77
C ALA A 58 -5.93 -45.61 -89.76
N ILE A 59 -6.88 -46.27 -89.08
CA ILE A 59 -7.74 -45.65 -88.06
C ILE A 59 -6.94 -45.26 -86.81
N VAL A 60 -5.84 -45.96 -86.52
CA VAL A 60 -5.02 -45.70 -85.32
C VAL A 60 -4.04 -44.54 -85.53
N SER A 61 -3.74 -44.17 -86.78
CA SER A 61 -2.76 -43.12 -87.11
C SER A 61 -3.34 -41.76 -87.53
N SER A 62 -4.67 -41.63 -87.67
CA SER A 62 -5.29 -40.41 -88.22
C SER A 62 -5.66 -39.36 -87.16
N GLY A 63 -4.65 -38.74 -86.54
CA GLY A 63 -4.81 -37.42 -85.89
C GLY A 63 -5.91 -37.33 -84.83
N LEU A 64 -6.18 -38.43 -84.13
CA LEU A 64 -7.05 -38.43 -82.96
C LEU A 64 -6.53 -37.34 -82.00
N ALA A 65 -7.43 -36.48 -81.54
CA ALA A 65 -7.06 -35.41 -80.61
C ALA A 65 -6.31 -36.01 -79.42
N PRO A 66 -5.37 -35.30 -78.78
CA PRO A 66 -4.60 -35.86 -77.66
C PRO A 66 -5.49 -36.46 -76.56
N SER A 67 -6.73 -35.98 -76.41
CA SER A 67 -7.76 -36.58 -75.54
C SER A 67 -8.17 -38.03 -75.85
N ALA A 68 -7.85 -38.55 -77.04
CA ALA A 68 -8.17 -39.89 -77.54
C ALA A 68 -6.94 -40.81 -77.64
N THR A 69 -5.72 -40.29 -77.41
CA THR A 69 -4.46 -41.08 -77.48
C THR A 69 -3.56 -40.92 -76.27
N ILE A 70 -3.75 -39.87 -75.45
CA ILE A 70 -3.03 -39.70 -74.21
C ILE A 70 -3.67 -40.57 -73.14
N ASP A 71 -2.84 -41.36 -72.47
CA ASP A 71 -3.22 -42.02 -71.22
C ASP A 71 -3.55 -40.96 -70.17
N THR A 72 -4.85 -40.71 -69.96
CA THR A 72 -5.39 -39.76 -68.99
C THR A 72 -5.29 -40.26 -67.54
N THR A 73 -4.86 -41.52 -67.32
CA THR A 73 -4.60 -42.05 -65.97
C THR A 73 -3.25 -41.59 -65.42
N ASN A 74 -2.36 -41.09 -66.27
CA ASN A 74 -1.10 -40.45 -65.89
C ASN A 74 -1.16 -38.93 -66.14
N ALA A 75 -1.35 -38.17 -65.05
CA ALA A 75 -1.48 -36.71 -65.08
C ALA A 75 -0.26 -35.97 -65.67
N SER A 76 0.94 -36.57 -65.67
CA SER A 76 2.14 -35.95 -66.25
C SER A 76 2.10 -35.84 -67.78
N ASN A 77 1.19 -36.56 -68.42
CA ASN A 77 1.00 -36.50 -69.88
C ASN A 77 0.14 -35.31 -70.33
N ILE A 78 -0.44 -34.53 -69.41
CA ILE A 78 -1.29 -33.38 -69.70
C ILE A 78 -0.47 -32.11 -69.47
N THR A 79 0.11 -31.57 -70.54
CA THR A 79 0.98 -30.38 -70.52
C THR A 79 0.23 -29.05 -70.63
N SER A 80 -1.09 -29.08 -70.92
CA SER A 80 -1.99 -27.91 -70.91
C SER A 80 -3.48 -28.35 -70.93
N GLY A 81 -4.40 -27.45 -70.62
CA GLY A 81 -5.86 -27.72 -70.55
C GLY A 81 -6.40 -27.98 -69.14
N THR A 82 -7.73 -28.05 -68.99
CA THR A 82 -8.42 -28.33 -67.71
C THR A 82 -8.98 -29.75 -67.71
N LEU A 83 -8.56 -30.57 -66.75
CA LEU A 83 -9.25 -31.83 -66.42
C LEU A 83 -10.57 -31.49 -65.70
N PRO A 84 -11.74 -31.94 -66.19
CA PRO A 84 -12.99 -31.77 -65.45
C PRO A 84 -12.87 -32.43 -64.08
N ALA A 85 -13.36 -31.77 -63.02
CA ALA A 85 -13.26 -32.28 -61.65
C ALA A 85 -13.85 -33.70 -61.47
N ALA A 86 -14.80 -34.10 -62.32
CA ALA A 86 -15.38 -35.45 -62.34
C ALA A 86 -14.41 -36.56 -62.81
N GLN A 87 -13.33 -36.21 -63.50
CA GLN A 87 -12.29 -37.14 -63.97
C GLN A 87 -11.06 -37.18 -63.06
N LEU A 88 -10.96 -36.29 -62.07
CA LEU A 88 -10.04 -36.47 -60.95
C LEU A 88 -10.75 -37.44 -59.99
N PRO A 89 -10.31 -38.71 -59.86
CA PRO A 89 -10.83 -39.58 -58.83
C PRO A 89 -10.66 -38.87 -57.49
N ASN A 90 -11.57 -39.04 -56.52
CA ASN A 90 -11.32 -38.69 -55.12
C ASN A 90 -9.86 -39.01 -54.82
N ILE A 91 -9.00 -38.01 -54.63
CA ILE A 91 -7.56 -38.25 -54.47
C ILE A 91 -7.44 -39.15 -53.25
N PRO A 92 -7.08 -40.45 -53.41
CA PRO A 92 -7.06 -41.35 -52.27
C PRO A 92 -6.05 -40.79 -51.27
N ALA A 93 -6.29 -40.93 -49.96
CA ALA A 93 -5.38 -40.37 -48.94
C ALA A 93 -3.91 -40.80 -49.15
N ALA A 94 -3.68 -41.99 -49.72
CA ALA A 94 -2.34 -42.50 -50.09
C ALA A 94 -1.62 -41.70 -51.18
N ARG A 95 -2.32 -40.83 -51.93
CA ARG A 95 -1.79 -39.97 -53.00
C ARG A 95 -1.52 -38.53 -52.51
N LEU A 96 -1.86 -38.21 -51.27
CA LEU A 96 -1.38 -37.01 -50.58
C LEU A 96 -0.22 -37.44 -49.66
N PRO A 97 1.05 -37.23 -50.05
CA PRO A 97 2.20 -37.59 -49.23
C PRO A 97 2.10 -36.93 -47.85
N THR A 98 2.65 -37.54 -46.81
CA THR A 98 2.72 -36.90 -45.49
C THR A 98 3.61 -35.65 -45.56
N PRO A 99 3.24 -34.55 -44.88
CA PRO A 99 4.04 -33.34 -44.85
C PRO A 99 5.26 -33.59 -43.96
N THR A 100 6.34 -34.09 -44.55
CA THR A 100 7.61 -34.24 -43.83
C THR A 100 8.20 -32.85 -43.53
N ALA A 101 9.24 -32.78 -42.70
CA ALA A 101 9.89 -31.52 -42.35
C ALA A 101 10.45 -30.75 -43.58
N THR A 102 10.60 -31.39 -44.74
CA THR A 102 11.17 -30.80 -45.95
C THR A 102 10.28 -30.95 -47.19
N THR A 103 9.11 -31.57 -47.08
CA THR A 103 8.20 -31.80 -48.24
C THR A 103 6.79 -31.36 -47.91
N LEU A 104 6.16 -30.64 -48.83
CA LEU A 104 4.73 -30.36 -48.73
C LEU A 104 3.93 -31.68 -48.78
N GLY A 105 2.81 -31.72 -48.06
CA GLY A 105 2.00 -32.93 -47.93
C GLY A 105 0.61 -32.66 -47.36
N GLY A 106 -0.21 -33.71 -47.27
CA GLY A 106 -1.59 -33.63 -46.81
C GLY A 106 -1.70 -33.43 -45.29
N VAL A 107 -2.53 -32.48 -44.87
CA VAL A 107 -2.83 -32.25 -43.45
C VAL A 107 -4.27 -32.69 -43.18
N LYS A 108 -4.48 -33.44 -42.09
CA LYS A 108 -5.83 -33.82 -41.65
C LYS A 108 -6.61 -32.57 -41.23
N SER A 109 -7.92 -32.58 -41.40
CA SER A 109 -8.75 -31.56 -40.76
C SER A 109 -8.73 -31.73 -39.24
N LEU A 110 -8.86 -30.62 -38.53
CA LEU A 110 -9.07 -30.61 -37.09
C LEU A 110 -10.41 -29.93 -36.81
N ALA A 111 -11.26 -30.56 -36.00
CA ALA A 111 -12.48 -29.92 -35.54
C ALA A 111 -12.12 -28.68 -34.70
N SER A 112 -12.77 -27.56 -34.96
CA SER A 112 -12.57 -26.35 -34.16
C SER A 112 -13.02 -26.58 -32.72
N VAL A 113 -12.16 -26.22 -31.77
CA VAL A 113 -12.46 -26.26 -30.34
C VAL A 113 -12.30 -24.85 -29.80
N SER A 114 -13.29 -24.39 -29.03
CA SER A 114 -13.24 -23.04 -28.46
C SER A 114 -11.95 -22.82 -27.67
N HIS A 115 -11.37 -21.63 -27.85
CA HIS A 115 -10.16 -21.15 -27.18
C HIS A 115 -8.86 -21.92 -27.48
N LYS A 116 -8.84 -22.92 -28.38
CA LYS A 116 -7.59 -23.61 -28.74
C LYS A 116 -7.02 -23.09 -30.06
N PHE A 117 -5.71 -22.85 -30.09
CA PHE A 117 -4.96 -22.49 -31.30
C PHE A 117 -4.26 -23.71 -31.88
N LEU A 118 -4.08 -23.74 -33.20
CA LEU A 118 -3.23 -24.74 -33.84
C LEU A 118 -1.78 -24.45 -33.43
N THR A 119 -1.17 -25.35 -32.66
CA THR A 119 0.19 -25.19 -32.13
C THR A 119 1.23 -25.96 -32.93
N GLN A 120 0.82 -27.01 -33.65
CA GLN A 120 1.73 -27.82 -34.46
C GLN A 120 0.98 -28.55 -35.58
N ILE A 121 1.69 -28.84 -36.66
CA ILE A 121 1.34 -29.89 -37.63
C ILE A 121 2.44 -30.94 -37.56
N GLY A 122 2.08 -32.17 -37.17
CA GLY A 122 3.01 -33.29 -37.12
C GLY A 122 3.52 -33.66 -38.51
N THR A 123 4.68 -34.33 -38.58
CA THR A 123 5.25 -34.79 -39.86
C THR A 123 4.43 -35.89 -40.54
N ASP A 124 3.42 -36.42 -39.84
CA ASP A 124 2.40 -37.35 -40.32
C ASP A 124 1.14 -36.63 -40.86
N GLY A 125 1.12 -35.30 -40.85
CA GLY A 125 -0.02 -34.47 -41.24
C GLY A 125 -1.10 -34.35 -40.18
N SER A 126 -0.86 -34.77 -38.94
CA SER A 126 -1.82 -34.62 -37.85
C SER A 126 -1.69 -33.23 -37.19
N PRO A 127 -2.72 -32.37 -37.26
CA PRO A 127 -2.72 -31.09 -36.55
C PRO A 127 -2.91 -31.27 -35.03
N LEU A 128 -2.26 -30.43 -34.25
CA LEU A 128 -2.36 -30.36 -32.79
C LEU A 128 -2.82 -28.97 -32.38
N ALA A 129 -3.77 -28.91 -31.44
CA ALA A 129 -4.27 -27.65 -30.89
C ALA A 129 -4.28 -27.66 -29.36
N ALA A 130 -3.87 -26.54 -28.79
CA ALA A 130 -3.80 -26.30 -27.35
C ALA A 130 -4.20 -24.86 -27.01
N GLN A 131 -4.47 -24.59 -25.74
CA GLN A 131 -4.52 -23.19 -25.26
C GLN A 131 -3.12 -22.58 -25.40
N PRO A 132 -2.99 -21.31 -25.81
CA PRO A 132 -1.69 -20.62 -25.70
C PRO A 132 -1.30 -20.51 -24.23
N ASP A 133 -0.03 -20.79 -23.91
CA ASP A 133 0.49 -20.50 -22.57
C ASP A 133 0.75 -18.99 -22.44
N ALA A 134 0.54 -18.42 -21.25
CA ALA A 134 0.82 -17.00 -21.03
C ALA A 134 2.30 -16.63 -21.22
N SER A 135 3.21 -17.61 -21.14
CA SER A 135 4.63 -17.44 -21.46
C SER A 135 4.90 -17.35 -22.97
N ASP A 136 4.02 -17.86 -23.82
CA ASP A 136 4.14 -17.79 -25.29
C ASP A 136 3.54 -16.50 -25.87
N VAL A 137 2.69 -15.80 -25.10
CA VAL A 137 2.02 -14.59 -25.56
C VAL A 137 2.86 -13.36 -25.22
N THR A 138 3.26 -12.61 -26.25
CA THR A 138 4.00 -11.34 -26.10
C THR A 138 3.06 -10.19 -25.72
N PHE A 139 3.48 -9.34 -24.78
CA PHE A 139 2.80 -8.12 -24.33
C PHE A 139 3.76 -6.93 -24.37
N THR A 140 3.33 -5.82 -24.97
CA THR A 140 4.07 -4.54 -24.92
C THR A 140 3.17 -3.49 -24.29
N GLN A 141 3.65 -2.84 -23.23
CA GLN A 141 2.90 -1.77 -22.57
C GLN A 141 2.77 -0.54 -23.48
N SER A 142 1.68 0.21 -23.35
CA SER A 142 1.57 1.51 -24.01
C SER A 142 2.54 2.53 -23.38
N GLY A 143 3.28 3.26 -24.22
CA GLY A 143 4.24 4.28 -23.78
C GLY A 143 5.52 4.28 -24.60
N THR A 144 6.07 5.45 -24.87
CA THR A 144 7.35 5.59 -25.60
C THR A 144 8.47 4.93 -24.80
N GLY A 145 9.19 4.00 -25.42
CA GLY A 145 10.28 3.25 -24.77
C GLY A 145 9.85 1.97 -24.05
N ALA A 146 8.57 1.57 -24.11
CA ALA A 146 8.13 0.29 -23.58
C ALA A 146 8.78 -0.89 -24.33
N VAL A 147 9.35 -1.83 -23.58
CA VAL A 147 9.98 -3.04 -24.12
C VAL A 147 8.98 -4.19 -24.05
N ALA A 148 8.88 -4.98 -25.13
CA ALA A 148 8.06 -6.17 -25.17
C ALA A 148 8.51 -7.20 -24.11
N THR A 149 7.55 -7.85 -23.45
CA THR A 149 7.75 -8.96 -22.50
C THR A 149 6.69 -10.04 -22.74
N THR A 150 6.63 -11.10 -21.95
CA THR A 150 5.55 -12.10 -22.01
C THR A 150 4.39 -11.69 -21.08
N VAL A 151 3.18 -12.13 -21.40
CA VAL A 151 2.00 -11.92 -20.53
C VAL A 151 2.28 -12.50 -19.13
N ASN A 152 2.85 -13.70 -19.04
CA ASN A 152 3.23 -14.32 -17.77
C ASN A 152 4.17 -13.44 -16.93
N SER A 153 5.23 -12.91 -17.55
CA SER A 153 6.16 -12.01 -16.85
C SER A 153 5.47 -10.73 -16.38
N LYS A 154 4.54 -10.20 -17.17
CA LYS A 154 3.81 -8.98 -16.83
C LYS A 154 2.86 -9.17 -15.65
N VAL A 155 2.06 -10.23 -15.64
CA VAL A 155 1.03 -10.46 -14.61
C VAL A 155 1.62 -11.01 -13.31
N SER A 156 2.78 -11.65 -13.36
CA SER A 156 3.47 -12.16 -12.17
C SER A 156 4.24 -11.10 -11.38
N GLY A 157 4.20 -9.81 -11.77
CA GLY A 157 4.94 -8.73 -11.12
C GLY A 157 4.51 -8.45 -9.67
N PHE A 158 3.26 -8.74 -9.31
CA PHE A 158 2.75 -8.76 -7.94
C PHE A 158 1.86 -10.00 -7.79
N LEU A 159 1.61 -10.41 -6.55
CA LEU A 159 0.65 -11.48 -6.26
C LEU A 159 -0.67 -10.87 -5.81
N SER A 160 -1.79 -11.36 -6.30
CA SER A 160 -3.11 -11.05 -5.77
C SER A 160 -3.55 -12.17 -4.83
N VAL A 161 -4.24 -11.84 -3.73
CA VAL A 161 -4.89 -12.86 -2.90
C VAL A 161 -5.86 -13.74 -3.71
N LYS A 162 -6.44 -13.20 -4.78
CA LYS A 162 -7.36 -13.92 -5.67
C LYS A 162 -6.67 -15.02 -6.49
N ASP A 163 -5.36 -14.91 -6.72
CA ASP A 163 -4.58 -15.92 -7.45
C ASP A 163 -4.52 -17.25 -6.67
N PHE A 164 -4.85 -17.21 -5.38
CA PHE A 164 -4.82 -18.36 -4.46
C PHE A 164 -6.22 -18.82 -4.03
N GLY A 165 -7.27 -18.40 -4.73
CA GLY A 165 -8.64 -18.86 -4.49
C GLY A 165 -9.40 -18.11 -3.40
N VAL A 166 -8.89 -16.97 -2.94
CA VAL A 166 -9.62 -16.10 -2.01
C VAL A 166 -10.85 -15.51 -2.70
N THR A 167 -12.03 -15.67 -2.11
CA THR A 167 -13.29 -15.24 -2.73
C THR A 167 -13.62 -13.79 -2.43
N GLY A 168 -13.34 -13.29 -1.20
CA GLY A 168 -13.63 -11.92 -0.77
C GLY A 168 -15.09 -11.50 -0.94
N ASN A 169 -16.01 -12.46 -0.82
CA ASN A 169 -17.46 -12.27 -1.04
C ASN A 169 -18.25 -12.02 0.26
N GLY A 170 -17.60 -12.04 1.43
CA GLY A 170 -18.19 -11.87 2.76
C GLY A 170 -18.94 -13.10 3.30
N LEU A 171 -19.01 -14.19 2.54
CA LEU A 171 -19.75 -15.41 2.88
C LEU A 171 -18.81 -16.58 3.17
N THR A 172 -17.91 -16.86 2.23
CA THR A 172 -16.92 -17.93 2.30
C THR A 172 -15.84 -17.58 3.32
N ASP A 173 -15.41 -18.54 4.13
CA ASP A 173 -14.22 -18.37 4.97
C ASP A 173 -12.97 -18.42 4.08
N ASP A 174 -12.32 -17.27 3.94
CA ASP A 174 -11.16 -17.06 3.09
C ASP A 174 -9.83 -17.44 3.77
N PHE A 175 -9.86 -17.87 5.04
CA PHE A 175 -8.67 -18.08 5.87
C PHE A 175 -7.61 -18.98 5.22
N ALA A 176 -7.99 -20.18 4.76
CA ALA A 176 -7.03 -21.13 4.20
C ALA A 176 -6.35 -20.60 2.93
N ALA A 177 -7.12 -19.96 2.04
CA ALA A 177 -6.60 -19.37 0.81
C ALA A 177 -5.70 -18.15 1.09
N LEU A 178 -6.02 -17.34 2.11
CA LEU A 178 -5.19 -16.22 2.54
C LEU A 178 -3.85 -16.66 3.13
N VAL A 179 -3.82 -17.76 3.88
CA VAL A 179 -2.56 -18.35 4.38
C VAL A 179 -1.66 -18.78 3.22
N VAL A 180 -2.21 -19.42 2.19
CA VAL A 180 -1.46 -19.83 0.99
C VAL A 180 -0.94 -18.60 0.23
N ALA A 181 -1.77 -17.57 0.06
CA ALA A 181 -1.38 -16.32 -0.59
C ALA A 181 -0.22 -15.63 0.16
N GLN A 182 -0.29 -15.58 1.49
CA GLN A 182 0.77 -15.03 2.33
C GLN A 182 2.07 -15.82 2.18
N ALA A 183 2.01 -17.16 2.27
CA ALA A 183 3.19 -18.00 2.13
C ALA A 183 3.88 -17.81 0.76
N ALA A 184 3.10 -17.69 -0.31
CA ALA A 184 3.61 -17.43 -1.65
C ALA A 184 4.26 -16.04 -1.79
N ALA A 185 3.67 -15.01 -1.17
CA ALA A 185 4.23 -13.66 -1.16
C ALA A 185 5.57 -13.61 -0.41
N VAL A 186 5.64 -14.25 0.76
CA VAL A 186 6.87 -14.37 1.55
C VAL A 186 7.94 -15.12 0.76
N ALA A 187 7.61 -16.28 0.19
CA ALA A 187 8.58 -17.12 -0.53
C ALA A 187 9.13 -16.45 -1.79
N SER A 188 8.33 -15.59 -2.44
CA SER A 188 8.72 -14.87 -3.66
C SER A 188 9.24 -13.45 -3.41
N ASN A 189 9.23 -12.97 -2.17
CA ASN A 189 9.54 -11.58 -1.79
C ASN A 189 8.72 -10.55 -2.61
N LYS A 190 7.44 -10.84 -2.85
CA LYS A 190 6.53 -9.99 -3.63
C LYS A 190 5.49 -9.34 -2.73
N ALA A 191 5.04 -8.17 -3.13
CA ALA A 191 3.90 -7.53 -2.50
C ALA A 191 2.61 -8.32 -2.79
N LEU A 192 1.71 -8.38 -1.79
CA LEU A 192 0.44 -9.08 -1.85
C LEU A 192 -0.71 -8.07 -1.96
N PHE A 193 -1.36 -8.07 -3.11
CA PHE A 193 -2.49 -7.21 -3.44
C PHE A 193 -3.81 -7.78 -2.94
N TRP A 194 -4.62 -6.93 -2.31
CA TRP A 194 -5.98 -7.23 -1.87
C TRP A 194 -6.96 -6.40 -2.68
N PRO A 195 -7.65 -7.00 -3.68
CA PRO A 195 -8.71 -6.29 -4.40
C PRO A 195 -9.86 -5.87 -3.48
N PRO A 196 -10.67 -4.86 -3.83
CA PRO A 196 -11.88 -4.53 -3.09
C PRO A 196 -12.76 -5.78 -2.84
N GLY A 197 -13.30 -5.91 -1.64
CA GLY A 197 -14.05 -7.09 -1.24
C GLY A 197 -14.20 -7.21 0.28
N ASN A 198 -15.07 -8.14 0.69
CA ASN A 198 -15.25 -8.51 2.09
C ASN A 198 -14.62 -9.89 2.34
N TYR A 199 -13.51 -9.91 3.07
CA TYR A 199 -12.72 -11.10 3.34
C TYR A 199 -13.10 -11.64 4.71
N LYS A 200 -13.89 -12.71 4.74
CA LYS A 200 -14.34 -13.31 6.00
C LYS A 200 -13.30 -14.30 6.49
N ILE A 201 -12.92 -14.19 7.77
CA ILE A 201 -12.02 -15.13 8.43
C ILE A 201 -12.58 -15.55 9.80
N GLY A 202 -12.62 -16.85 10.06
CA GLY A 202 -13.01 -17.39 11.37
C GLY A 202 -11.84 -17.63 12.34
N THR A 203 -10.61 -17.55 11.85
CA THR A 203 -9.37 -17.85 12.59
C THR A 203 -8.38 -16.69 12.46
N THR A 204 -7.54 -16.48 13.48
CA THR A 204 -6.47 -15.47 13.45
C THR A 204 -5.55 -15.68 12.25
N LEU A 205 -5.48 -14.66 11.38
CA LEU A 205 -4.61 -14.67 10.21
C LEU A 205 -3.25 -14.06 10.59
N ALA A 206 -2.24 -14.93 10.66
CA ALA A 206 -0.87 -14.52 10.91
C ALA A 206 -0.23 -14.00 9.63
N LEU A 207 0.09 -12.70 9.63
CA LEU A 207 0.76 -12.02 8.51
C LEU A 207 2.19 -11.60 8.86
N GLY A 208 2.68 -11.93 10.05
CA GLY A 208 4.03 -11.62 10.51
C GLY A 208 5.12 -12.35 9.73
N ALA A 209 5.74 -11.67 8.78
CA ALA A 209 7.00 -12.05 8.16
C ALA A 209 7.71 -10.79 7.65
N SER A 210 9.04 -10.75 7.74
CA SER A 210 9.83 -9.60 7.29
C SER A 210 9.72 -9.38 5.78
N ASN A 211 9.84 -8.13 5.34
CA ASN A 211 9.78 -7.68 3.94
C ASN A 211 8.42 -7.96 3.26
N THR A 212 7.35 -8.11 4.04
CA THR A 212 6.01 -8.35 3.51
C THR A 212 5.23 -7.06 3.33
N ARG A 213 4.56 -6.94 2.19
CA ARG A 213 3.83 -5.73 1.79
C ARG A 213 2.41 -6.09 1.37
N HIS A 214 1.46 -5.85 2.26
CA HIS A 214 0.03 -6.02 2.01
C HIS A 214 -0.57 -4.67 1.62
N PHE A 215 -1.10 -4.56 0.40
CA PHE A 215 -1.65 -3.31 -0.13
C PHE A 215 -3.00 -3.50 -0.79
N ASN A 216 -3.79 -2.42 -0.82
CA ASN A 216 -5.09 -2.36 -1.45
C ASN A 216 -5.32 -0.96 -2.05
N CYS A 217 -6.38 -0.80 -2.86
CA CYS A 217 -6.76 0.46 -3.50
C CYS A 217 -8.09 1.01 -2.96
N GLY A 218 -8.42 0.70 -1.70
CA GLY A 218 -9.70 0.98 -1.05
C GLY A 218 -10.71 -0.16 -1.19
N GLY A 219 -11.81 -0.08 -0.43
CA GLY A 219 -12.93 -1.02 -0.51
C GLY A 219 -12.66 -2.43 0.04
N VAL A 220 -11.59 -2.60 0.84
CA VAL A 220 -11.29 -3.86 1.53
C VAL A 220 -11.86 -3.83 2.95
N THR A 221 -12.69 -4.81 3.27
CA THR A 221 -13.13 -5.10 4.64
C THR A 221 -12.72 -6.53 5.00
N ILE A 222 -12.15 -6.73 6.18
CA ILE A 222 -11.90 -8.05 6.76
C ILE A 222 -12.91 -8.26 7.88
N THR A 223 -13.78 -9.24 7.73
CA THR A 223 -14.79 -9.59 8.75
C THR A 223 -14.30 -10.77 9.57
N PHE A 224 -14.00 -10.54 10.85
CA PHE A 224 -13.52 -11.55 11.76
C PHE A 224 -14.65 -12.12 12.62
N THR A 225 -14.96 -13.40 12.44
CA THR A 225 -16.02 -14.10 13.19
C THR A 225 -15.49 -14.99 14.30
N GLY A 226 -14.17 -15.01 14.49
CA GLY A 226 -13.50 -15.84 15.50
C GLY A 226 -13.41 -15.17 16.86
N ILE A 227 -12.53 -15.75 17.69
CA ILE A 227 -12.19 -15.27 19.03
C ILE A 227 -10.74 -14.74 19.05
N GLY A 228 -10.44 -13.77 19.91
CA GLY A 228 -9.06 -13.26 20.06
C GLY A 228 -8.66 -12.26 18.98
N ASN A 229 -7.41 -12.34 18.49
CA ASN A 229 -6.87 -11.39 17.51
C ASN A 229 -7.33 -11.75 16.09
N ALA A 230 -7.76 -10.79 15.29
CA ALA A 230 -8.07 -11.04 13.87
C ALA A 230 -6.80 -11.19 13.02
N ILE A 231 -5.90 -10.21 13.07
CA ILE A 231 -4.61 -10.20 12.35
C ILE A 231 -3.47 -10.15 13.36
N THR A 232 -2.40 -10.93 13.11
CA THR A 232 -1.17 -10.87 13.91
C THR A 232 0.07 -10.58 13.08
N PHE A 233 0.89 -9.65 13.57
CA PHE A 233 2.27 -9.43 13.14
C PHE A 233 3.18 -9.68 14.35
N ASP A 234 3.56 -10.92 14.57
CA ASP A 234 4.25 -11.33 15.80
C ASP A 234 5.66 -11.86 15.50
N GLY A 235 6.69 -11.08 15.83
CA GLY A 235 8.08 -11.51 15.78
C GLY A 235 8.47 -12.48 16.90
N GLY A 236 7.57 -12.79 17.83
CA GLY A 236 7.79 -13.71 18.94
C GLY A 236 8.01 -12.99 20.28
N ALA A 237 7.89 -13.76 21.35
CA ALA A 237 7.80 -13.24 22.72
C ALA A 237 9.13 -12.83 23.36
N SER A 238 10.28 -13.24 22.80
CA SER A 238 11.57 -13.14 23.49
C SER A 238 12.77 -12.72 22.65
N SER A 239 12.84 -13.03 21.35
CA SER A 239 14.06 -12.75 20.56
C SER A 239 13.90 -12.51 19.05
N GLY A 240 12.72 -12.73 18.47
CA GLY A 240 12.52 -12.51 17.04
C GLY A 240 11.99 -11.11 16.73
N ASN A 241 12.24 -10.62 15.53
CA ASN A 241 11.80 -9.31 15.05
C ASN A 241 11.26 -9.45 13.63
N LEU A 242 10.36 -8.54 13.26
CA LEU A 242 9.83 -8.40 11.91
C LEU A 242 10.29 -7.04 11.37
N TRP A 243 10.92 -7.03 10.20
CA TRP A 243 11.40 -5.81 9.54
C TRP A 243 10.60 -5.52 8.27
N ASP A 244 10.41 -4.25 7.95
CA ASP A 244 9.78 -3.81 6.69
C ASP A 244 8.43 -4.51 6.42
N VAL A 245 7.54 -4.44 7.41
CA VAL A 245 6.16 -4.94 7.28
C VAL A 245 5.25 -3.78 6.92
N THR A 246 4.57 -3.88 5.78
CA THR A 246 3.54 -2.92 5.38
C THR A 246 2.16 -3.56 5.40
N PHE A 247 1.22 -2.95 6.10
CA PHE A 247 -0.20 -3.30 6.08
C PHE A 247 -1.04 -2.06 5.76
N GLY A 248 -1.40 -1.95 4.49
CA GLY A 248 -2.15 -0.83 3.95
C GLY A 248 -1.29 0.41 3.78
N SER A 249 -1.96 1.54 3.59
CA SER A 249 -1.34 2.87 3.62
C SER A 249 -2.30 3.84 4.30
N ARG A 250 -1.85 5.06 4.59
CA ARG A 250 -2.73 6.11 5.10
C ARG A 250 -3.93 6.38 4.18
N ALA A 251 -3.73 6.33 2.86
CA ALA A 251 -4.80 6.54 1.88
C ALA A 251 -5.75 5.35 1.78
N PHE A 252 -5.23 4.15 2.00
CA PHE A 252 -5.96 2.88 1.84
C PHE A 252 -5.71 1.96 3.04
N PRO A 253 -6.20 2.33 4.24
CA PRO A 253 -6.10 1.49 5.43
C PRO A 253 -6.99 0.26 5.27
N PHE A 254 -6.65 -0.84 5.95
CA PHE A 254 -7.52 -2.01 6.00
C PHE A 254 -8.63 -1.79 7.02
N LYS A 255 -9.89 -1.97 6.60
CA LYS A 255 -11.03 -1.97 7.52
C LYS A 255 -11.22 -3.37 8.09
N LEU A 256 -11.23 -3.50 9.41
CA LEU A 256 -11.50 -4.75 10.12
C LEU A 256 -12.79 -4.59 10.93
N VAL A 257 -13.66 -5.59 10.88
CA VAL A 257 -14.89 -5.65 11.66
C VAL A 257 -14.87 -6.92 12.51
N GLY A 258 -14.98 -6.74 13.82
CA GLY A 258 -14.94 -7.80 14.82
C GLY A 258 -16.32 -8.21 15.31
N ASN A 259 -16.31 -8.81 16.50
CA ASN A 259 -17.49 -9.21 17.25
C ASN A 259 -17.18 -9.17 18.75
N ALA A 260 -18.17 -9.48 19.60
CA ALA A 260 -18.03 -9.41 21.07
C ALA A 260 -16.91 -10.30 21.66
N SER A 261 -16.49 -11.35 20.95
CA SER A 261 -15.41 -12.25 21.37
C SER A 261 -14.07 -11.96 20.67
N ALA A 262 -14.04 -11.02 19.72
CA ALA A 262 -12.82 -10.57 19.09
C ALA A 262 -12.11 -9.56 19.99
N SER A 263 -10.89 -9.86 20.42
CA SER A 263 -10.09 -8.98 21.27
C SER A 263 -9.53 -7.80 20.48
N ASN A 264 -8.63 -8.06 19.53
CA ASN A 264 -7.91 -7.01 18.81
C ASN A 264 -8.09 -7.16 17.31
N ALA A 265 -8.25 -6.03 16.61
CA ALA A 265 -8.24 -6.05 15.14
C ALA A 265 -6.86 -6.42 14.63
N VAL A 266 -5.82 -5.76 15.14
CA VAL A 266 -4.42 -6.10 14.90
C VAL A 266 -3.70 -6.27 16.23
N PHE A 267 -2.99 -7.38 16.37
CA PHE A 267 -1.96 -7.54 17.40
C PHE A 267 -0.60 -7.53 16.72
N ALA A 268 0.29 -6.66 17.19
CA ALA A 268 1.63 -6.53 16.67
C ALA A 268 2.66 -6.63 17.80
N ARG A 269 3.75 -7.33 17.53
CA ARG A 269 4.88 -7.43 18.46
C ARG A 269 6.19 -7.55 17.71
N ALA A 270 7.18 -6.78 18.18
CA ALA A 270 8.54 -6.76 17.65
C ALA A 270 8.64 -6.31 16.18
N LEU A 271 7.96 -5.20 15.86
CA LEU A 271 8.02 -4.57 14.54
C LEU A 271 9.19 -3.60 14.43
N HIS A 272 9.86 -3.57 13.29
CA HIS A 272 10.92 -2.64 12.96
C HIS A 272 10.68 -2.06 11.58
N ASP A 273 10.89 -0.75 11.42
CA ASP A 273 10.80 -0.06 10.12
C ASP A 273 9.50 -0.37 9.35
N SER A 274 8.39 -0.46 10.08
CA SER A 274 7.13 -1.01 9.59
C SER A 274 6.04 0.05 9.52
N ASN A 275 5.02 -0.20 8.69
CA ASN A 275 3.88 0.71 8.49
C ASN A 275 2.56 -0.06 8.57
N ILE A 276 1.75 0.20 9.61
CA ILE A 276 0.48 -0.51 9.86
C ILE A 276 -0.68 0.49 9.89
N ASN A 277 -1.67 0.31 9.01
CA ASN A 277 -2.79 1.23 8.84
C ASN A 277 -4.13 0.49 8.96
N VAL A 278 -4.87 0.78 10.01
CA VAL A 278 -6.09 0.04 10.37
C VAL A 278 -7.24 0.98 10.71
N ILE A 279 -8.42 0.65 10.16
CA ILE A 279 -9.71 1.12 10.66
C ILE A 279 -10.38 -0.08 11.31
N ALA A 280 -10.75 0.01 12.59
CA ALA A 280 -11.35 -1.10 13.31
C ALA A 280 -12.76 -0.76 13.80
N ARG A 281 -13.63 -1.75 13.80
CA ARG A 281 -14.99 -1.69 14.32
C ARG A 281 -15.30 -2.94 15.15
N ASP A 282 -16.00 -2.76 16.27
CA ASP A 282 -16.61 -3.85 17.03
C ASP A 282 -15.62 -4.91 17.56
N PHE A 283 -14.43 -4.49 18.00
CA PHE A 283 -13.47 -5.33 18.73
C PHE A 283 -13.53 -5.00 20.22
N ALA A 284 -13.60 -6.02 21.08
CA ALA A 284 -13.81 -5.86 22.51
C ALA A 284 -12.61 -5.21 23.24
N THR A 285 -11.39 -5.37 22.74
CA THR A 285 -10.18 -4.84 23.37
C THR A 285 -9.63 -3.63 22.61
N SER A 286 -9.14 -3.79 21.37
CA SER A 286 -8.52 -2.66 20.65
C SER A 286 -8.53 -2.73 19.12
N ALA A 287 -8.29 -1.58 18.47
CA ALA A 287 -7.94 -1.57 17.04
C ALA A 287 -6.52 -2.12 16.85
N LEU A 288 -5.57 -1.62 17.64
CA LEU A 288 -4.19 -2.08 17.65
C LEU A 288 -3.71 -2.31 19.08
N THR A 289 -3.22 -3.52 19.35
CA THR A 289 -2.33 -3.80 20.47
C THR A 289 -0.91 -3.95 19.97
N LEU A 290 0.03 -3.17 20.52
CA LEU A 290 1.42 -3.15 20.10
C LEU A 290 2.34 -3.41 21.30
N ASN A 291 3.13 -4.48 21.23
CA ASN A 291 4.15 -4.78 22.23
C ASN A 291 5.52 -4.75 21.58
N PHE A 292 6.34 -3.73 21.86
CA PHE A 292 7.64 -3.50 21.23
C PHE A 292 7.59 -3.20 19.72
N ALA A 293 8.07 -2.02 19.33
CA ALA A 293 8.31 -1.64 17.95
C ALA A 293 9.42 -0.59 17.86
N VAL A 294 10.07 -0.46 16.71
CA VAL A 294 11.13 0.53 16.50
C VAL A 294 10.97 1.18 15.12
N CYS A 295 11.17 2.51 15.02
CA CYS A 295 11.17 3.24 13.75
C CYS A 295 9.92 3.00 12.89
N SER A 296 8.78 2.73 13.52
CA SER A 296 7.57 2.26 12.83
C SER A 296 6.46 3.32 12.87
N SER A 297 5.60 3.29 11.86
CA SER A 297 4.51 4.25 11.69
C SER A 297 3.16 3.57 11.68
N PHE A 298 2.19 4.21 12.32
CA PHE A 298 0.87 3.63 12.56
C PHE A 298 -0.22 4.64 12.26
N PHE A 299 -1.21 4.22 11.48
CA PHE A 299 -2.51 4.88 11.44
C PHE A 299 -3.55 3.96 12.07
N ILE A 300 -4.27 4.49 13.06
CA ILE A 300 -5.22 3.72 13.86
C ILE A 300 -6.50 4.54 13.96
N LYS A 301 -7.61 4.00 13.44
CA LYS A 301 -8.92 4.62 13.57
C LYS A 301 -9.93 3.66 14.17
N MET A 302 -10.65 4.11 15.18
CA MET A 302 -11.80 3.44 15.75
C MET A 302 -12.80 4.50 16.17
N SER A 303 -13.87 4.66 15.39
CA SER A 303 -14.82 5.76 15.54
C SER A 303 -16.27 5.31 15.34
N THR A 304 -17.18 5.86 16.14
CA THR A 304 -18.64 5.76 15.96
C THR A 304 -19.12 6.43 14.67
N ASN A 305 -18.37 7.40 14.13
CA ASN A 305 -18.66 8.04 12.85
C ASN A 305 -18.48 7.08 11.66
N ASP A 306 -17.77 5.95 11.83
CA ASP A 306 -17.51 4.94 10.80
C ASP A 306 -18.51 3.76 10.79
N GLY A 307 -19.78 4.01 11.12
CA GLY A 307 -20.83 2.97 11.09
C GLY A 307 -21.92 3.11 12.13
N GLY A 308 -21.97 4.22 12.88
CA GLY A 308 -22.94 4.46 13.93
C GLY A 308 -22.58 3.77 15.24
N ALA A 309 -23.60 3.51 16.06
CA ALA A 309 -23.46 2.90 17.37
C ALA A 309 -22.69 1.57 17.33
N TRP A 310 -21.95 1.29 18.40
CA TRP A 310 -21.21 0.05 18.56
C TRP A 310 -22.16 -1.13 18.72
N ILE A 311 -21.87 -2.24 18.04
CA ILE A 311 -22.47 -3.54 18.35
C ILE A 311 -21.69 -4.15 19.52
N THR A 312 -20.36 -4.04 19.47
CA THR A 312 -19.46 -4.41 20.56
C THR A 312 -18.73 -3.18 21.02
N SER A 313 -18.92 -2.81 22.29
CA SER A 313 -18.28 -1.65 22.91
C SER A 313 -16.77 -1.87 23.05
N PRO A 314 -15.93 -1.09 22.36
CA PRO A 314 -14.48 -1.28 22.39
C PRO A 314 -13.84 -0.75 23.69
N GLY A 315 -12.80 -1.45 24.15
CA GLY A 315 -12.01 -1.07 25.33
C GLY A 315 -10.97 0.03 25.08
N ALA A 316 -10.37 0.09 23.89
CA ALA A 316 -9.45 1.15 23.49
C ALA A 316 -9.30 1.28 21.96
N CYS A 317 -8.81 2.41 21.45
CA CYS A 317 -8.38 2.49 20.05
C CYS A 317 -6.98 1.87 19.93
N PHE A 318 -6.05 2.37 20.74
CA PHE A 318 -4.66 1.93 20.75
C PHE A 318 -4.24 1.47 22.15
N VAL A 319 -3.62 0.30 22.22
CA VAL A 319 -2.95 -0.24 23.41
C VAL A 319 -1.47 -0.43 23.12
N GLY A 320 -0.61 0.38 23.74
CA GLY A 320 0.85 0.28 23.65
C GLY A 320 1.44 -0.35 24.90
N GLY A 321 2.27 -1.38 24.73
CA GLY A 321 2.89 -2.13 25.80
C GLY A 321 4.33 -2.51 25.49
N ILE A 322 4.97 -3.17 26.45
CA ILE A 322 6.32 -3.72 26.31
C ILE A 322 6.26 -5.22 25.97
N ARG A 323 7.20 -5.70 25.16
CA ARG A 323 7.38 -7.16 24.99
C ARG A 323 8.04 -7.78 26.22
N GLY A 324 9.07 -7.12 26.72
CA GLY A 324 9.93 -7.54 27.80
C GLY A 324 10.71 -6.34 28.37
N THR A 325 11.55 -6.59 29.37
CA THR A 325 12.37 -5.54 29.98
C THR A 325 13.35 -4.98 28.95
N GLY A 326 13.32 -3.67 28.70
CA GLY A 326 14.17 -3.03 27.68
C GLY A 326 13.57 -3.00 26.27
N GLU A 327 12.38 -3.57 26.06
CA GLU A 327 11.81 -3.77 24.73
C GLU A 327 10.52 -2.95 24.57
N TYR A 328 10.73 -1.66 24.34
CA TYR A 328 9.71 -0.61 24.30
C TYR A 328 9.38 -0.22 22.85
N PRO A 329 8.12 0.09 22.51
CA PRO A 329 7.82 0.88 21.33
C PRO A 329 8.60 2.20 21.38
N THR A 330 9.51 2.41 20.43
CA THR A 330 10.50 3.51 20.40
C THR A 330 10.64 4.11 19.01
N ASP A 331 10.86 5.42 18.94
CA ASP A 331 10.99 6.17 17.68
C ASP A 331 9.83 5.89 16.69
N CYS A 332 8.62 5.72 17.24
CA CYS A 332 7.44 5.40 16.47
C CYS A 332 6.58 6.65 16.25
N VAL A 333 5.78 6.63 15.18
CA VAL A 333 4.84 7.70 14.83
C VAL A 333 3.43 7.14 14.80
N PHE A 334 2.54 7.71 15.60
CA PHE A 334 1.16 7.29 15.74
C PHE A 334 0.20 8.40 15.34
N GLU A 335 -0.59 8.14 14.31
CA GLU A 335 -1.76 8.95 13.98
C GLU A 335 -3.02 8.22 14.40
N ILE A 336 -3.79 8.82 15.31
CA ILE A 336 -4.89 8.12 15.98
C ILE A 336 -6.18 8.93 15.86
N ILE A 337 -7.27 8.25 15.52
CA ILE A 337 -8.63 8.80 15.60
C ILE A 337 -9.45 7.85 16.47
N ALA A 338 -9.74 8.28 17.69
CA ALA A 338 -10.44 7.49 18.70
C ALA A 338 -11.73 8.21 19.09
N GLU A 339 -12.91 7.67 18.73
CA GLU A 339 -14.17 8.39 18.95
C GLU A 339 -15.28 7.47 19.48
N GLY A 340 -15.92 7.89 20.56
CA GLY A 340 -17.07 7.20 21.13
C GLY A 340 -16.75 5.86 21.78
N ILE A 341 -15.50 5.57 22.12
CA ILE A 341 -15.02 4.29 22.66
C ILE A 341 -15.51 4.12 24.10
N ALA A 342 -15.83 2.90 24.55
CA ALA A 342 -16.36 2.68 25.91
C ALA A 342 -15.28 2.54 26.99
N GLY A 343 -14.03 2.32 26.58
CA GLY A 343 -12.86 2.49 27.42
C GLY A 343 -11.97 3.64 26.93
N THR A 344 -10.66 3.52 27.09
CA THR A 344 -9.74 4.66 26.89
C THR A 344 -9.35 4.79 25.43
N GLY A 345 -9.42 5.99 24.84
CA GLY A 345 -9.03 6.20 23.45
C GLY A 345 -7.62 5.68 23.15
N VAL A 346 -6.62 6.18 23.89
CA VAL A 346 -5.23 5.72 23.81
C VAL A 346 -4.74 5.29 25.17
N GLN A 347 -4.28 4.04 25.28
CA GLN A 347 -3.74 3.49 26.51
C GLN A 347 -2.31 3.00 26.27
N ILE A 348 -1.31 3.66 26.87
CA ILE A 348 0.09 3.26 26.71
C ILE A 348 0.78 3.04 28.05
N ALA A 349 1.61 2.00 28.11
CA ALA A 349 2.51 1.72 29.22
C ALA A 349 3.84 1.19 28.66
N GLY A 350 4.92 1.97 28.82
CA GLY A 350 6.23 1.64 28.26
C GLY A 350 6.38 1.98 26.78
N VAL A 351 5.65 2.96 26.26
CA VAL A 351 5.99 3.56 24.96
C VAL A 351 6.91 4.74 25.20
N GLN A 352 8.00 4.82 24.44
CA GLN A 352 9.06 5.79 24.67
C GLN A 352 9.47 6.51 23.39
N SER A 353 9.99 7.74 23.51
CA SER A 353 10.59 8.51 22.42
C SER A 353 9.76 8.50 21.12
N SER A 354 8.44 8.53 21.25
CA SER A 354 7.51 8.38 20.12
C SER A 354 6.62 9.61 19.96
N ARG A 355 6.14 9.84 18.74
CA ARG A 355 5.28 10.97 18.41
C ARG A 355 3.84 10.52 18.18
N PHE A 356 2.90 11.27 18.75
CA PHE A 356 1.46 11.06 18.65
C PHE A 356 0.76 12.32 18.15
N PHE A 357 -0.22 12.14 17.27
CA PHE A 357 -1.11 13.21 16.80
C PHE A 357 -2.47 12.63 16.37
N GLY A 358 -3.49 13.47 16.30
CA GLY A 358 -4.87 13.08 15.98
C GLY A 358 -5.86 13.43 17.07
N THR A 359 -6.87 12.59 17.31
CA THR A 359 -8.01 12.91 18.17
C THR A 359 -8.41 11.77 19.11
N SER A 360 -8.94 12.13 20.27
CA SER A 360 -9.64 11.22 21.18
C SER A 360 -10.86 11.89 21.81
N GLU A 361 -12.06 11.56 21.31
CA GLU A 361 -13.27 12.34 21.56
C GLU A 361 -14.48 11.51 21.98
N GLY A 362 -15.24 12.03 22.95
CA GLY A 362 -16.54 11.47 23.31
C GLY A 362 -16.48 10.04 23.82
N ASN A 363 -15.33 9.57 24.34
CA ASN A 363 -15.20 8.24 24.89
C ASN A 363 -16.08 8.12 26.15
N THR A 364 -16.88 7.07 26.19
CA THR A 364 -17.90 6.78 27.21
C THR A 364 -17.36 5.78 28.24
N GLY A 365 -18.11 5.53 29.32
CA GLY A 365 -17.75 4.51 30.32
C GLY A 365 -16.66 4.94 31.31
N THR A 366 -15.80 4.00 31.71
CA THR A 366 -14.67 4.22 32.64
C THR A 366 -13.39 4.69 31.95
N GLY A 367 -13.46 4.96 30.64
CA GLY A 367 -12.34 5.37 29.81
C GLY A 367 -12.04 6.86 29.83
N GLY A 368 -10.77 7.20 29.64
CA GLY A 368 -10.33 8.57 29.36
C GLY A 368 -10.08 8.81 27.87
N GLY A 369 -9.53 9.99 27.54
CA GLY A 369 -8.99 10.24 26.21
C GLY A 369 -7.68 9.48 26.03
N VAL A 370 -6.64 9.94 26.73
CA VAL A 370 -5.29 9.40 26.73
C VAL A 370 -4.87 9.00 28.14
N TYR A 371 -4.32 7.79 28.25
CA TYR A 371 -3.65 7.29 29.43
C TYR A 371 -2.18 6.99 29.10
N GLU A 372 -1.28 7.77 29.69
CA GLU A 372 0.15 7.45 29.74
C GLU A 372 0.49 6.86 31.11
N GLY A 373 0.72 5.57 31.16
CA GLY A 373 1.06 4.83 32.37
C GLY A 373 2.56 4.67 32.62
N PRO A 374 2.93 3.70 33.48
CA PRO A 374 4.32 3.45 33.86
C PRO A 374 5.25 3.17 32.68
N ASN A 375 6.53 3.51 32.86
CA ASN A 375 7.62 3.32 31.88
C ASN A 375 7.47 4.13 30.57
N CYS A 376 6.43 4.96 30.43
CA CYS A 376 6.35 5.92 29.34
C CYS A 376 7.38 7.04 29.53
N LEU A 377 8.17 7.32 28.49
CA LEU A 377 9.30 8.24 28.57
C LEU A 377 9.46 9.04 27.28
N ASN A 378 9.64 10.36 27.37
CA ASN A 378 10.08 11.20 26.24
C ASN A 378 9.13 11.15 25.02
N ASN A 379 7.83 10.95 25.23
CA ASN A 379 6.85 10.98 24.14
C ASN A 379 6.48 12.42 23.78
N VAL A 380 6.13 12.66 22.52
CA VAL A 380 5.65 13.96 22.03
C VAL A 380 4.23 13.81 21.52
N TRP A 381 3.31 14.55 22.13
CA TRP A 381 1.95 14.73 21.64
C TRP A 381 1.86 16.07 20.93
N ASP A 382 1.64 16.07 19.62
CA ASP A 382 1.57 17.28 18.79
C ASP A 382 0.15 17.52 18.31
N ARG A 383 -0.45 18.62 18.76
CA ARG A 383 -1.81 19.06 18.38
C ARG A 383 -2.83 17.93 18.51
N PHE A 384 -2.66 17.10 19.53
CA PHE A 384 -3.57 16.01 19.82
C PHE A 384 -4.81 16.58 20.51
N PHE A 385 -5.97 16.36 19.91
CA PHE A 385 -7.21 16.97 20.36
C PHE A 385 -8.00 15.96 21.20
N CYS A 386 -8.25 16.30 22.46
CA CYS A 386 -9.11 15.51 23.32
C CYS A 386 -10.28 16.36 23.80
N GLU A 387 -11.49 15.83 23.68
CA GLU A 387 -12.68 16.48 24.21
C GLU A 387 -13.77 15.50 24.66
N SER A 388 -14.56 15.95 25.63
CA SER A 388 -15.80 15.29 26.07
C SER A 388 -15.65 13.82 26.47
N ASN A 389 -14.48 13.41 26.98
CA ASN A 389 -14.29 12.06 27.51
C ASN A 389 -14.83 11.93 28.94
N ALA A 390 -15.50 10.81 29.26
CA ALA A 390 -16.29 10.66 30.47
C ALA A 390 -15.52 10.74 31.80
N VAL A 391 -14.23 10.34 31.83
CA VAL A 391 -13.40 10.38 33.04
C VAL A 391 -12.45 11.59 33.04
N THR A 392 -11.47 11.60 32.16
CA THR A 392 -10.48 12.67 31.99
C THR A 392 -9.87 12.54 30.60
N ASP A 393 -9.59 13.67 29.94
CA ASP A 393 -9.03 13.67 28.59
C ASP A 393 -7.57 13.21 28.58
N TRP A 394 -6.78 13.58 29.58
CA TRP A 394 -5.38 13.20 29.72
C TRP A 394 -5.04 12.72 31.13
N ARG A 395 -4.55 11.50 31.25
CA ARG A 395 -4.00 10.94 32.49
C ARG A 395 -2.53 10.62 32.27
N LEU A 396 -1.65 11.45 32.84
CA LEU A 396 -0.22 11.21 32.88
C LEU A 396 0.11 10.62 34.25
N GLU A 397 0.20 9.29 34.31
CA GLU A 397 0.41 8.54 35.53
C GLU A 397 1.80 7.92 35.55
N THR A 398 2.68 8.46 36.40
CA THR A 398 4.10 8.05 36.49
C THR A 398 4.88 8.15 35.18
N SER A 399 4.32 8.82 34.17
CA SER A 399 5.03 9.13 32.93
C SER A 399 6.14 10.16 33.17
N SER A 400 7.17 10.11 32.34
CA SER A 400 8.34 10.96 32.49
C SER A 400 8.73 11.63 31.19
N GLN A 401 9.13 12.90 31.24
CA GLN A 401 9.65 13.64 30.08
C GLN A 401 8.69 13.76 28.87
N SER A 402 7.40 13.46 29.03
CA SER A 402 6.43 13.64 27.95
C SER A 402 6.22 15.12 27.65
N LEU A 403 6.19 15.48 26.37
CA LEU A 403 5.90 16.81 25.87
C LEU A 403 4.51 16.81 25.22
N LEU A 404 3.60 17.64 25.75
CA LEU A 404 2.33 17.95 25.12
C LEU A 404 2.46 19.33 24.48
N LEU A 405 2.35 19.40 23.16
CA LEU A 405 2.51 20.60 22.36
C LEU A 405 1.17 20.96 21.69
N ASN A 406 0.59 22.09 22.09
CA ASN A 406 -0.68 22.58 21.56
C ASN A 406 -1.84 21.57 21.64
N CYS A 407 -1.86 20.74 22.68
CA CYS A 407 -2.96 19.80 22.92
C CYS A 407 -4.17 20.49 23.58
N THR A 408 -5.30 19.78 23.64
CA THR A 408 -6.54 20.25 24.28
C THR A 408 -7.10 19.24 25.27
N GLY A 409 -7.98 19.69 26.17
CA GLY A 409 -8.76 18.82 27.07
C GLY A 409 -8.45 18.99 28.56
N ALA A 410 -9.06 18.19 29.43
CA ALA A 410 -8.75 18.12 30.86
C ALA A 410 -7.51 17.23 31.11
N ILE A 411 -6.55 17.70 31.90
CA ILE A 411 -5.34 16.93 32.23
C ILE A 411 -5.17 16.71 33.74
N ALA A 412 -4.87 15.47 34.07
CA ALA A 412 -4.44 15.01 35.39
C ALA A 412 -3.02 14.45 35.31
N MET A 413 -2.12 15.07 36.08
CA MET A 413 -0.74 14.64 36.26
C MET A 413 -0.60 14.03 37.65
N THR A 414 -0.40 12.71 37.69
CA THR A 414 -0.37 11.92 38.93
C THR A 414 0.97 11.19 39.03
N GLY A 415 1.88 11.69 39.85
CA GLY A 415 3.26 11.20 39.90
C GLY A 415 4.05 11.43 38.61
N ALA A 416 3.58 12.28 37.68
CA ALA A 416 4.28 12.58 36.44
C ALA A 416 5.53 13.43 36.72
N THR A 417 6.64 13.16 36.03
CA THR A 417 7.90 13.87 36.28
C THR A 417 8.54 14.43 35.03
N HIS A 418 9.13 15.63 35.11
CA HIS A 418 9.82 16.27 33.97
C HIS A 418 8.95 16.44 32.70
N CYS A 419 7.63 16.31 32.80
CA CYS A 419 6.72 16.49 31.68
C CYS A 419 6.54 17.97 31.39
N ARG A 420 6.28 18.29 30.12
CA ARG A 420 6.14 19.65 29.63
C ARG A 420 4.81 19.83 28.91
N LEU A 421 4.06 20.87 29.27
CA LEU A 421 2.92 21.35 28.50
C LEU A 421 3.32 22.67 27.86
N ILE A 422 3.27 22.76 26.54
CA ILE A 422 3.64 23.97 25.79
C ILE A 422 2.48 24.34 24.88
N GLY A 423 1.91 25.53 25.07
CA GLY A 423 0.73 25.95 24.34
C GLY A 423 -0.53 25.19 24.75
N GLY A 424 -1.56 25.26 23.91
CA GLY A 424 -2.78 24.49 24.09
C GLY A 424 -3.84 25.16 24.98
N ILE A 425 -5.01 24.52 25.01
CA ILE A 425 -6.18 24.98 25.77
C ILE A 425 -6.72 23.79 26.56
N TYR A 426 -6.56 23.86 27.87
CA TYR A 426 -6.98 22.81 28.78
C TYR A 426 -8.24 23.23 29.53
N SER A 427 -9.23 22.34 29.64
CA SER A 427 -10.42 22.66 30.44
C SER A 427 -10.06 22.69 31.92
N THR A 428 -9.35 21.67 32.40
CA THR A 428 -8.81 21.59 33.76
C THR A 428 -7.36 21.13 33.70
N ILE A 429 -6.53 21.65 34.60
CA ILE A 429 -5.17 21.14 34.84
C ILE A 429 -5.06 20.81 36.32
N SER A 430 -4.76 19.55 36.62
CA SER A 430 -4.57 19.05 37.99
C SER A 430 -3.22 18.36 38.12
N ILE A 431 -2.45 18.75 39.13
CA ILE A 431 -1.09 18.25 39.38
C ILE A 431 -1.01 17.83 40.84
N ASP A 432 -0.79 16.55 41.09
CA ASP A 432 -0.72 16.00 42.44
C ASP A 432 0.61 16.29 43.14
N SER A 433 0.71 15.90 44.42
CA SER A 433 1.91 16.11 45.24
C SER A 433 3.05 15.14 44.91
N ALA A 434 2.76 14.00 44.28
CA ALA A 434 3.79 13.05 43.82
C ALA A 434 4.45 13.51 42.51
N SER A 435 3.76 14.33 41.71
CA SER A 435 4.30 14.93 40.50
C SER A 435 5.45 15.88 40.81
N SER A 436 6.48 15.91 39.98
CA SER A 436 7.67 16.73 40.25
C SER A 436 8.38 17.22 38.98
N ARG A 437 8.97 18.42 39.08
CA ARG A 437 9.79 19.04 38.01
C ARG A 437 9.08 19.15 36.66
N ASN A 438 7.76 19.24 36.65
CA ASN A 438 7.01 19.50 35.43
C ASN A 438 7.08 20.99 35.06
N HIS A 439 6.84 21.31 33.79
CA HIS A 439 6.87 22.68 33.30
C HIS A 439 5.69 22.99 32.39
N LEU A 440 4.99 24.09 32.67
CA LEU A 440 3.90 24.61 31.82
C LEU A 440 4.36 25.93 31.19
N GLU A 441 4.23 26.08 29.87
CA GLU A 441 4.65 27.29 29.15
C GLU A 441 3.61 27.72 28.11
N ASN A 442 3.14 28.97 28.20
CA ASN A 442 2.14 29.55 27.28
C ASN A 442 0.82 28.75 27.23
N VAL A 443 0.37 28.25 28.38
CA VAL A 443 -0.80 27.36 28.49
C VAL A 443 -2.03 28.17 28.91
N ASN A 444 -3.20 27.86 28.33
CA ASN A 444 -4.49 28.39 28.80
C ASN A 444 -5.27 27.30 29.54
N TYR A 445 -5.80 27.59 30.73
CA TYR A 445 -6.79 26.74 31.41
C TYR A 445 -8.14 27.44 31.54
N VAL A 446 -9.26 26.73 31.36
CA VAL A 446 -10.60 27.37 31.31
C VAL A 446 -11.37 27.27 32.62
N THR A 447 -11.40 26.08 33.23
CA THR A 447 -12.26 25.75 34.38
C THR A 447 -11.49 25.82 35.69
N SER A 448 -10.39 25.08 35.83
CA SER A 448 -9.57 25.13 37.05
C SER A 448 -8.12 24.71 36.83
N PHE A 449 -7.25 25.27 37.67
CA PHE A 449 -5.85 24.88 37.81
C PHE A 449 -5.56 24.53 39.27
N THR A 450 -5.11 23.30 39.53
CA THR A 450 -4.66 22.85 40.86
C THR A 450 -3.25 22.30 40.77
N ASN A 451 -2.37 22.73 41.67
CA ASN A 451 -1.00 22.26 41.74
C ASN A 451 -0.56 22.04 43.18
N SER A 452 -0.43 20.76 43.54
CA SER A 452 0.07 20.29 44.84
C SER A 452 1.55 19.90 44.80
N SER A 453 2.22 20.02 43.64
CA SER A 453 3.64 19.75 43.50
C SER A 453 4.49 20.90 44.05
N THR A 454 5.57 20.54 44.75
CA THR A 454 6.54 21.50 45.29
C THR A 454 7.55 22.00 44.25
N SER A 455 7.63 21.36 43.07
CA SER A 455 8.69 21.60 42.08
C SER A 455 8.18 21.83 40.66
N THR A 456 6.89 21.69 40.39
CA THR A 456 6.30 22.08 39.11
C THR A 456 6.36 23.61 38.95
N THR A 457 6.84 24.05 37.79
CA THR A 457 6.99 25.47 37.44
C THR A 457 6.10 25.82 36.25
N TRP A 458 5.80 27.11 36.08
CA TRP A 458 5.05 27.59 34.93
C TRP A 458 5.51 28.98 34.51
N ARG A 459 5.28 29.31 33.24
CA ARG A 459 5.48 30.64 32.64
C ARG A 459 4.32 30.92 31.70
N ASN A 460 3.73 32.11 31.75
CA ASN A 460 2.60 32.50 30.91
C ASN A 460 1.43 31.49 30.99
N LEU A 461 0.96 31.22 32.22
CA LEU A 461 -0.24 30.41 32.45
C LEU A 461 -1.44 31.36 32.54
N PHE A 462 -2.34 31.26 31.56
CA PHE A 462 -3.52 32.13 31.47
C PHE A 462 -4.75 31.39 31.99
N ASP A 463 -5.57 32.07 32.78
CA ASP A 463 -6.94 31.61 33.01
C ASP A 463 -7.79 31.89 31.75
N GLY A 464 -8.94 31.23 31.61
CA GLY A 464 -9.80 31.33 30.42
C GLY A 464 -10.31 32.75 30.11
N SER A 465 -9.97 33.75 30.94
CA SER A 465 -10.22 35.18 30.71
C SER A 465 -9.02 35.93 30.10
N ALA A 466 -7.95 35.21 29.72
CA ALA A 466 -6.68 35.76 29.23
C ALA A 466 -5.95 36.68 30.23
N VAL A 467 -6.30 36.57 31.52
CA VAL A 467 -5.57 37.22 32.61
C VAL A 467 -4.45 36.26 33.05
N PHE A 468 -3.26 36.80 33.31
CA PHE A 468 -2.18 36.02 33.90
C PHE A 468 -2.67 35.45 35.24
N SER A 469 -2.84 34.13 35.31
CA SER A 469 -2.92 33.46 36.61
C SER A 469 -1.59 33.78 37.29
N ALA A 470 -1.67 34.44 38.46
CA ALA A 470 -0.54 35.15 39.07
C ALA A 470 0.79 34.41 38.85
N ASP A 471 1.69 35.03 38.09
CA ASP A 471 3.05 34.53 37.91
C ASP A 471 3.64 34.36 39.32
N LYS A 472 4.12 33.17 39.67
CA LYS A 472 4.53 32.87 41.06
C LYS A 472 5.79 33.64 41.49
N ALA A 473 6.31 34.53 40.65
CA ALA A 473 7.22 35.58 41.07
C ALA A 473 6.42 36.65 41.82
N THR A 474 6.20 36.44 43.12
CA THR A 474 5.67 37.47 44.02
C THR A 474 6.49 38.74 43.82
N LYS A 475 5.82 39.85 43.49
CA LYS A 475 6.49 41.15 43.45
C LYS A 475 7.19 41.36 44.80
N PRO A 476 8.49 41.64 44.82
CA PRO A 476 9.21 41.80 46.08
C PRO A 476 8.61 42.96 46.87
N THR A 477 8.26 42.69 48.13
CA THR A 477 7.74 43.71 49.03
C THR A 477 8.88 44.60 49.51
N ILE A 478 8.80 45.89 49.21
CA ILE A 478 9.74 46.87 49.75
C ILE A 478 9.49 47.00 51.25
N THR A 479 10.51 46.75 52.06
CA THR A 479 10.47 46.93 53.51
C THR A 479 10.99 48.32 53.86
N ALA A 480 10.21 49.08 54.63
CA ALA A 480 10.64 50.37 55.15
C ALA A 480 11.59 50.16 56.35
N PRO A 481 12.83 50.67 56.32
CA PRO A 481 13.73 50.62 57.46
C PRO A 481 13.32 51.65 58.52
N THR A 482 13.70 51.37 59.77
CA THR A 482 13.74 52.41 60.81
C THR A 482 14.95 53.31 60.56
N LEU A 483 14.70 54.55 60.15
CA LEU A 483 15.77 55.54 60.00
C LEU A 483 16.39 55.88 61.36
N SER A 484 17.71 56.06 61.38
CA SER A 484 18.49 56.31 62.59
C SER A 484 18.89 57.78 62.71
N GLY A 485 19.02 58.27 63.95
CA GLY A 485 19.47 59.63 64.24
C GLY A 485 18.52 60.69 63.67
N THR A 486 19.07 61.68 62.95
CA THR A 486 18.32 62.80 62.35
C THR A 486 17.99 62.57 60.87
N TRP A 487 18.25 61.37 60.33
CA TRP A 487 17.89 61.03 58.95
C TRP A 487 16.38 60.96 58.80
N VAL A 488 15.85 61.66 57.79
CA VAL A 488 14.43 61.62 57.43
C VAL A 488 14.27 61.35 55.94
N ASN A 489 13.13 60.78 55.55
CA ASN A 489 12.77 60.67 54.14
C ASN A 489 12.69 62.06 53.50
N PHE A 490 13.15 62.18 52.26
CA PHE A 490 13.24 63.49 51.58
C PHE A 490 11.86 64.17 51.42
N GLY A 491 10.82 63.40 51.08
CA GLY A 491 9.47 63.89 50.82
C GLY A 491 9.29 64.41 49.38
N GLY A 492 8.30 65.30 49.16
CA GLY A 492 8.16 66.03 47.89
C GLY A 492 7.91 65.17 46.65
N GLY A 493 7.31 63.97 46.81
CA GLY A 493 7.07 63.02 45.72
C GLY A 493 8.20 62.02 45.47
N MET A 494 9.34 62.15 46.15
CA MET A 494 10.41 61.14 46.12
C MET A 494 10.03 59.90 46.97
N ARG A 495 10.50 58.74 46.53
CA ARG A 495 10.24 57.46 47.23
C ARG A 495 10.91 57.46 48.61
N ALA A 496 10.19 56.95 49.61
CA ALA A 496 10.74 56.75 50.95
C ALA A 496 11.85 55.69 50.93
N ALA A 497 12.82 55.81 51.85
CA ALA A 497 13.86 54.81 52.02
C ALA A 497 13.27 53.42 52.21
N GLY A 498 13.89 52.44 51.59
CA GLY A 498 13.43 51.05 51.61
C GLY A 498 14.53 50.10 51.18
N TYR A 499 14.29 48.81 51.41
CA TYR A 499 15.10 47.75 50.83
C TYR A 499 14.24 46.55 50.47
N TRP A 500 14.72 45.74 49.53
CA TRP A 500 14.12 44.47 49.17
C TRP A 500 15.20 43.53 48.61
N GLN A 501 14.89 42.24 48.52
CA GLN A 501 15.82 41.22 48.03
C GLN A 501 15.14 40.35 46.96
N THR A 502 15.87 39.99 45.91
CA THR A 502 15.45 39.02 44.91
C THR A 502 15.60 37.58 45.43
N PRO A 503 14.91 36.58 44.84
CA PRO A 503 15.07 35.18 45.24
C PRO A 503 16.50 34.61 45.11
N ASP A 504 17.32 35.18 44.21
CA ASP A 504 18.74 34.84 44.02
C ASP A 504 19.69 35.63 44.95
N GLY A 505 19.14 36.41 45.90
CA GLY A 505 19.90 37.01 47.00
C GLY A 505 20.40 38.44 46.77
N MET A 506 20.10 39.07 45.62
CA MET A 506 20.46 40.46 45.35
C MET A 506 19.60 41.42 46.17
N VAL A 507 20.26 42.23 46.99
CA VAL A 507 19.65 43.28 47.81
C VAL A 507 19.65 44.58 47.02
N HIS A 508 18.50 45.26 47.02
CA HIS A 508 18.31 46.55 46.37
C HIS A 508 17.89 47.57 47.43
N LEU A 509 18.60 48.70 47.48
CA LEU A 509 18.16 49.86 48.25
C LEU A 509 17.32 50.77 47.37
N VAL A 510 16.39 51.47 48.01
CA VAL A 510 15.46 52.35 47.33
C VAL A 510 15.18 53.62 48.13
N GLY A 511 14.79 54.69 47.44
CA GLY A 511 14.32 55.93 48.04
C GLY A 511 15.41 56.98 48.27
N THR A 512 14.99 58.08 48.87
CA THR A 512 15.85 59.26 49.09
C THR A 512 15.68 59.79 50.51
N VAL A 513 16.80 60.11 51.18
CA VAL A 513 16.84 60.65 52.55
C VAL A 513 17.55 61.99 52.63
N LYS A 514 17.38 62.73 53.74
CA LYS A 514 18.02 64.02 54.01
C LYS A 514 18.19 64.30 55.50
N SER A 515 18.83 65.44 55.80
CA SER A 515 18.95 66.08 57.13
C SER A 515 19.71 65.29 58.18
N GLY A 516 20.24 64.11 57.84
CA GLY A 516 21.08 63.35 58.75
C GLY A 516 22.50 63.87 58.85
N THR A 517 23.22 63.43 59.87
CA THR A 517 24.64 63.79 60.05
C THR A 517 25.49 62.91 59.14
N VAL A 518 26.39 63.50 58.34
CA VAL A 518 27.33 62.74 57.49
C VAL A 518 28.21 61.86 58.39
N GLY A 519 28.43 60.61 57.98
CA GLY A 519 29.20 59.61 58.75
C GLY A 519 28.39 58.84 59.78
N THR A 520 27.10 59.15 59.99
CA THR A 520 26.21 58.37 60.86
C THR A 520 25.29 57.45 60.06
N ALA A 521 24.84 56.37 60.69
CA ALA A 521 23.97 55.38 60.06
C ALA A 521 22.64 56.02 59.60
N ILE A 522 22.26 55.76 58.34
CA ILE A 522 20.94 56.05 57.80
C ILE A 522 19.97 55.00 58.34
N PHE A 523 20.30 53.72 58.20
CA PHE A 523 19.63 52.57 58.81
C PHE A 523 20.53 51.33 58.78
N THR A 524 20.07 50.22 59.38
CA THR A 524 20.79 48.93 59.38
C THR A 524 19.94 47.84 58.75
N LEU A 525 20.52 47.07 57.84
CA LEU A 525 19.88 45.93 57.18
C LEU A 525 19.81 44.70 58.12
N PRO A 526 18.75 43.87 58.01
CA PRO A 526 18.66 42.61 58.75
C PRO A 526 19.72 41.61 58.28
N ALA A 527 19.99 40.59 59.11
CA ALA A 527 20.75 39.42 58.68
C ALA A 527 20.02 38.69 57.54
N GLY A 528 20.78 38.12 56.60
CA GLY A 528 20.34 37.62 55.29
C GLY A 528 20.45 38.64 54.14
N MET A 529 20.61 39.94 54.45
CA MET A 529 20.66 41.02 53.46
C MET A 529 21.93 41.87 53.56
N ARG A 530 22.99 41.37 54.21
CA ARG A 530 24.23 42.12 54.44
C ARG A 530 25.33 41.63 53.50
N PRO A 531 26.18 42.49 52.96
CA PRO A 531 27.33 42.04 52.18
C PRO A 531 28.39 41.41 53.10
N SER A 532 29.28 40.55 52.58
CA SER A 532 30.40 39.97 53.33
C SER A 532 31.50 40.99 53.66
N GLY A 533 31.65 42.02 52.82
CA GLY A 533 32.60 43.12 52.96
C GLY A 533 31.92 44.49 52.88
N SER A 534 32.64 45.54 53.29
CA SER A 534 32.10 46.90 53.16
C SER A 534 32.12 47.37 51.70
N LEU A 535 30.98 47.86 51.21
CA LEU A 535 30.80 48.36 49.85
C LEU A 535 30.60 49.87 49.89
N THR A 536 31.01 50.59 48.84
CA THR A 536 30.79 52.03 48.69
C THR A 536 30.28 52.34 47.30
N PHE A 537 29.24 53.16 47.23
CA PHE A 537 28.52 53.51 46.02
C PHE A 537 28.47 55.03 45.88
N ASN A 538 28.66 55.52 44.66
CA ASN A 538 28.47 56.92 44.32
C ASN A 538 27.00 57.19 43.97
N TYR A 539 26.51 58.36 44.35
CA TYR A 539 25.24 58.91 43.87
C TYR A 539 25.41 60.38 43.50
N VAL A 540 24.42 60.95 42.81
CA VAL A 540 24.38 62.37 42.45
C VAL A 540 23.30 63.07 43.28
N ASP A 541 23.69 64.11 44.01
CA ASP A 541 22.76 65.05 44.64
C ASP A 541 22.10 65.90 43.55
N LEU A 542 20.77 65.78 43.40
CA LEU A 542 20.00 66.51 42.39
C LEU A 542 19.51 67.90 42.85
N VAL A 543 19.61 68.20 44.15
CA VAL A 543 19.27 69.54 44.70
C VAL A 543 20.46 70.47 44.54
N THR A 544 21.68 69.95 44.77
CA THR A 544 22.94 70.63 44.49
C THR A 544 23.85 69.68 43.71
N PRO A 545 23.89 69.76 42.35
CA PRO A 545 24.60 68.83 41.47
C PRO A 545 26.03 68.54 41.91
N SER A 546 26.20 67.49 42.70
CA SER A 546 27.46 67.10 43.32
C SER A 546 27.44 65.60 43.61
N GLN A 547 28.63 65.01 43.75
CA GLN A 547 28.76 63.58 44.04
C GLN A 547 28.72 63.35 45.55
N GLY A 548 27.94 62.36 45.97
CA GLY A 548 27.97 61.83 47.34
C GLY A 548 28.29 60.34 47.35
N LEU A 549 28.66 59.83 48.53
CA LEU A 549 29.00 58.44 48.77
C LEU A 549 28.07 57.84 49.82
N VAL A 550 27.55 56.65 49.52
CA VAL A 550 26.84 55.79 50.47
C VAL A 550 27.65 54.51 50.63
N SER A 551 27.96 54.15 51.86
CA SER A 551 28.66 52.92 52.19
C SER A 551 27.74 51.95 52.93
N VAL A 552 27.85 50.66 52.62
CA VAL A 552 27.15 49.57 53.32
C VAL A 552 28.22 48.69 53.94
N THR A 553 28.30 48.67 55.27
CA THR A 553 29.31 47.85 55.96
C THR A 553 28.94 46.38 55.97
N SER A 554 29.88 45.49 56.28
CA SER A 554 29.60 44.04 56.45
C SER A 554 28.63 43.74 57.61
N ALA A 555 28.45 44.69 58.53
CA ALA A 555 27.41 44.62 59.58
C ALA A 555 26.02 45.07 59.08
N GLY A 556 25.89 45.45 57.80
CA GLY A 556 24.65 45.92 57.18
C GLY A 556 24.32 47.38 57.45
N VAL A 557 25.25 48.17 57.99
CA VAL A 557 24.99 49.59 58.31
C VAL A 557 25.11 50.42 57.05
N VAL A 558 24.00 50.99 56.60
CA VAL A 558 23.92 51.91 55.46
C VAL A 558 24.23 53.31 55.96
N THR A 559 25.32 53.91 55.48
CA THR A 559 25.86 55.18 55.98
C THR A 559 26.09 56.14 54.82
N HIS A 560 25.68 57.40 54.97
CA HIS A 560 26.13 58.45 54.07
C HIS A 560 27.56 58.86 54.45
N SER A 561 28.56 58.43 53.68
CA SER A 561 29.97 58.51 54.06
C SER A 561 30.67 59.78 53.59
N ALA A 562 30.19 60.43 52.52
CA ALA A 562 30.70 61.73 52.06
C ALA A 562 29.68 62.44 51.17
N GLY A 563 29.74 63.78 51.10
CA GLY A 563 28.89 64.61 50.23
C GLY A 563 27.88 65.47 51.01
N SER A 564 26.98 66.13 50.27
CA SER A 564 25.86 66.92 50.82
C SER A 564 24.82 65.99 51.46
N ASN A 565 24.29 66.36 52.62
CA ASN A 565 23.22 65.62 53.31
C ASN A 565 21.81 66.16 52.99
N GLY A 566 21.71 67.10 52.04
CA GLY A 566 20.43 67.69 51.61
C GLY A 566 19.59 66.76 50.76
N PHE A 567 20.24 65.83 50.04
CA PHE A 567 19.60 64.85 49.17
C PHE A 567 20.54 63.65 49.02
N VAL A 568 20.15 62.49 49.55
CA VAL A 568 20.93 61.24 49.44
C VAL A 568 20.08 60.20 48.75
N ALA A 569 20.40 59.90 47.49
CA ALA A 569 19.70 58.90 46.70
C ALA A 569 20.24 57.49 47.00
N LEU A 570 19.35 56.59 47.38
CA LEU A 570 19.64 55.16 47.58
C LEU A 570 19.21 54.33 46.36
N ASP A 571 18.35 54.89 45.51
CA ASP A 571 17.91 54.28 44.26
C ASP A 571 19.11 53.96 43.36
N GLY A 572 19.20 52.71 42.90
CA GLY A 572 20.30 52.22 42.06
C GLY A 572 21.44 51.54 42.83
N ILE A 573 21.43 51.56 44.16
CA ILE A 573 22.37 50.78 44.97
C ILE A 573 21.90 49.33 45.03
N SER A 574 22.73 48.39 44.60
CA SER A 574 22.41 46.96 44.62
C SER A 574 23.66 46.11 44.85
N PHE A 575 23.53 45.05 45.63
CA PHE A 575 24.64 44.18 46.00
C PHE A 575 24.13 42.81 46.47
N LEU A 576 25.03 41.82 46.57
CA LEU A 576 24.66 40.48 47.03
C LEU A 576 24.55 40.46 48.57
N GLY A 577 23.45 39.92 49.09
CA GLY A 577 23.32 39.58 50.51
C GLY A 577 24.01 38.24 50.79
N GLU A 578 25.10 38.27 51.54
CA GLU A 578 26.00 37.14 51.79
C GLU A 578 25.99 36.67 53.26
N GLN A 579 25.33 37.41 54.15
CA GLN A 579 25.24 37.14 55.59
C GLN A 579 23.87 37.42 56.16
#